data_AF-A0A437A438-F1
#
_entry.id   AF-A0A437A438-F1
#
_cell.length_a   1.000
_cell.length_b   1.000
_cell.length_c   1.000
_cell.angle_alpha   90.00
_cell.angle_beta   90.00
_cell.angle_gamma   90.00
#
_symmetry.space_group_name_H-M   'P 1'
#
loop_
_entity.id
_entity.type
_entity.pdbx_description
1 polymer ?
#
loop_
_entity_poly.entity_id
_entity_poly.type
_entity_poly.pdbx_seq_one_letter_code
_entity_poly.pdbx_strand_id
1 'polypeptide(L)'
;MSDPLNDGEDFWIFGYGSLIWKPPPTFARRVPCYIERGYIRRFWQGGDPQKATFGHSLPWVPEDHRGTPEAPGRVVTLIAHETDEPVWGAAYLIAPAEVERIKAYLDLREINGYTIHRHPVYHNLSRKESEGVPNPIPAIVYIGTPDNPQFVGPPESTHALAQHILNSRGPSGENKEYLYNLYTALEQLAPEAHDSHITELAKTAAEIEGKPLKDSN
;
A
#
# COMPACT_ATOMS: atom_id res chain seq x y z
N MET A 1 -27.31 3.32 4.51
CA MET A 1 -25.94 2.81 4.72
C MET A 1 -25.20 3.91 5.48
N SER A 2 -24.61 3.60 6.62
CA SER A 2 -23.81 4.55 7.39
C SER A 2 -22.54 4.88 6.61
N ASP A 3 -22.14 6.15 6.58
CA ASP A 3 -20.83 6.55 6.05
C ASP A 3 -19.75 5.81 6.87
N PRO A 4 -18.93 4.92 6.27
CA PRO A 4 -17.86 4.23 7.00
C PRO A 4 -16.82 5.20 7.57
N LEU A 5 -16.89 6.47 7.20
CA LEU A 5 -16.00 7.53 7.63
C LEU A 5 -16.60 8.48 8.67
N ASN A 6 -17.82 8.25 9.17
CA ASN A 6 -18.48 9.16 10.11
C ASN A 6 -19.44 8.44 11.08
N ASP A 7 -18.90 7.96 12.19
CA ASP A 7 -19.61 7.27 13.28
C ASP A 7 -19.30 7.85 14.67
N GLY A 8 -18.56 8.96 14.76
CA GLY A 8 -18.13 9.54 16.03
C GLY A 8 -16.97 8.79 16.70
N GLU A 9 -16.37 7.81 16.00
CA GLU A 9 -15.15 7.11 16.41
C GLU A 9 -13.90 7.83 15.88
N ASP A 10 -12.74 7.52 16.49
CA ASP A 10 -11.45 8.05 16.06
C ASP A 10 -11.13 7.66 14.61
N PHE A 11 -10.65 8.62 13.83
CA PHE A 11 -10.34 8.40 12.41
C PHE A 11 -8.93 7.83 12.23
N TRP A 12 -8.86 6.51 12.06
CA TRP A 12 -7.62 5.79 11.81
C TRP A 12 -7.48 5.37 10.35
N ILE A 13 -6.31 5.58 9.74
CA ILE A 13 -5.99 5.08 8.39
C ILE A 13 -4.90 4.04 8.49
N PHE A 14 -5.08 2.88 7.87
CA PHE A 14 -4.03 1.88 7.73
C PHE A 14 -3.33 1.98 6.37
N GLY A 15 -2.01 2.16 6.41
CA GLY A 15 -1.15 2.15 5.25
C GLY A 15 -0.38 0.84 5.13
N TYR A 16 -0.58 0.10 4.04
CA TYR A 16 0.15 -1.14 3.71
C TYR A 16 1.12 -1.00 2.52
N GLY A 17 1.13 0.16 1.86
CA GLY A 17 1.98 0.47 0.71
C GLY A 17 2.81 1.74 0.95
N SER A 18 2.71 2.72 0.05
CA SER A 18 3.48 3.98 0.13
C SER A 18 3.26 4.77 1.41
N LEU A 19 2.11 4.61 2.06
CA LEU A 19 1.85 5.22 3.37
C LEU A 19 2.77 4.73 4.50
N ILE A 20 3.51 3.64 4.34
CA ILE A 20 4.46 3.18 5.38
C ILE A 20 5.68 4.12 5.46
N TRP A 21 6.26 4.51 4.30
CA TRP A 21 7.43 5.41 4.24
C TRP A 21 7.07 6.87 3.91
N LYS A 22 5.94 7.10 3.26
CA LYS A 22 5.41 8.41 2.88
C LYS A 22 4.06 8.63 3.59
N PRO A 23 4.09 8.98 4.90
CA PRO A 23 2.89 9.12 5.73
C PRO A 23 1.97 10.24 5.21
N PRO A 24 0.73 10.33 5.71
CA PRO A 24 -0.15 11.47 5.45
C PRO A 24 0.51 12.79 5.88
N PRO A 25 0.16 13.93 5.25
CA PRO A 25 0.75 15.24 5.56
C PRO A 25 0.68 15.63 7.04
N THR A 26 -0.40 15.24 7.73
CA THR A 26 -0.62 15.46 9.17
C THR A 26 -1.22 14.21 9.80
N PHE A 27 -0.81 13.89 11.03
CA PHE A 27 -1.38 12.82 11.85
C PHE A 27 -1.06 13.09 13.32
N ALA A 28 -1.95 12.70 14.23
CA ALA A 28 -1.78 12.81 15.67
C ALA A 28 -0.95 11.66 16.24
N ARG A 29 -1.06 10.45 15.65
CA ARG A 29 -0.28 9.27 16.07
C ARG A 29 0.02 8.37 14.89
N ARG A 30 1.18 7.69 14.92
CA ARG A 30 1.57 6.60 14.01
C ARG A 30 1.87 5.36 14.83
N VAL A 31 1.29 4.22 14.45
CA VAL A 31 1.42 2.95 15.15
C VAL A 31 1.79 1.85 14.14
N PRO A 32 2.95 1.18 14.27
CA PRO A 32 3.21 -0.08 13.57
C PRO A 32 2.14 -1.11 13.95
N CYS A 33 1.50 -1.71 12.96
CA CYS A 33 0.40 -2.63 13.15
C CYS A 33 0.27 -3.58 11.95
N TYR A 34 -0.66 -4.52 12.03
CA TYR A 34 -0.88 -5.50 10.99
C TYR A 34 -2.34 -5.92 10.88
N ILE A 35 -2.74 -6.30 9.67
CA ILE A 35 -3.93 -7.12 9.47
C ILE A 35 -3.54 -8.56 9.77
N GLU A 36 -4.20 -9.19 10.74
CA GLU A 36 -3.82 -10.53 11.23
C GLU A 36 -3.97 -11.60 10.16
N ARG A 37 -5.11 -11.62 9.45
CA ARG A 37 -5.50 -12.67 8.49
C ARG A 37 -6.40 -12.11 7.40
N GLY A 38 -6.58 -12.89 6.33
CA GLY A 38 -7.61 -12.67 5.31
C GLY A 38 -7.16 -11.82 4.13
N TYR A 39 -5.93 -11.29 4.15
CA TYR A 39 -5.37 -10.53 3.04
C TYR A 39 -3.92 -10.90 2.78
N ILE A 40 -3.51 -10.79 1.52
CA ILE A 40 -2.12 -10.76 1.10
C ILE A 40 -1.82 -9.45 0.39
N ARG A 41 -0.60 -8.93 0.55
CA ARG A 41 -0.10 -7.77 -0.19
C ARG A 41 0.58 -8.21 -1.48
N ARG A 42 0.15 -7.67 -2.62
CA ARG A 42 0.70 -8.05 -3.93
C ARG A 42 0.85 -6.86 -4.87
N PHE A 43 1.91 -6.87 -5.68
CA PHE A 43 2.20 -5.90 -6.74
C PHE A 43 1.33 -6.12 -8.00
N TRP A 44 0.02 -6.29 -7.80
CA TRP A 44 -0.95 -6.65 -8.84
C TRP A 44 -1.85 -5.50 -9.27
N GLN A 45 -1.56 -4.29 -8.77
CA GLN A 45 -2.19 -3.07 -9.20
C GLN A 45 -1.27 -2.36 -10.20
N GLY A 46 -1.78 -2.01 -11.36
CA GLY A 46 -1.07 -1.28 -12.40
C GLY A 46 -1.95 -1.13 -13.62
N GLY A 47 -1.76 -0.07 -14.41
CA GLY A 47 -2.45 0.02 -15.70
C GLY A 47 -2.20 -1.23 -16.54
N ASP A 48 -3.22 -1.67 -17.27
CA ASP A 48 -3.08 -2.69 -18.32
C ASP A 48 -2.96 -1.96 -19.67
N PRO A 49 -1.80 -2.04 -20.36
CA PRO A 49 -1.63 -1.40 -21.67
C PRO A 49 -2.61 -1.95 -22.72
N GLN A 50 -3.07 -3.20 -22.58
CA GLN A 50 -4.01 -3.82 -23.51
C GLN A 50 -5.47 -3.41 -23.24
N LYS A 51 -5.82 -3.10 -21.98
CA LYS A 51 -7.13 -2.53 -21.62
C LYS A 51 -7.22 -1.01 -21.79
N ALA A 52 -6.10 -0.32 -22.00
CA ALA A 52 -6.06 1.11 -22.32
C ALA A 52 -6.75 1.46 -23.66
N THR A 53 -7.18 0.46 -24.43
CA THR A 53 -7.71 0.59 -25.80
C THR A 53 -9.23 0.74 -25.91
N PHE A 54 -10.00 0.70 -24.81
CA PHE A 54 -11.47 0.81 -24.88
C PHE A 54 -12.04 1.96 -24.01
N GLY A 55 -12.15 3.14 -24.63
CA GLY A 55 -13.32 4.03 -24.49
C GLY A 55 -13.62 4.72 -23.15
N HIS A 56 -12.90 4.44 -22.07
CA HIS A 56 -13.09 5.14 -20.79
C HIS A 56 -11.87 6.00 -20.46
N SER A 57 -11.88 7.20 -21.01
CA SER A 57 -11.03 8.32 -20.63
C SER A 57 -11.38 8.78 -19.21
N LEU A 58 -11.06 7.98 -18.19
CA LEU A 58 -10.87 8.56 -16.88
C LEU A 58 -9.61 9.42 -16.94
N PRO A 59 -9.66 10.69 -16.49
CA PRO A 59 -8.47 11.55 -16.50
C PRO A 59 -7.37 10.86 -15.70
N TRP A 60 -6.23 10.66 -16.35
CA TRP A 60 -5.03 10.14 -15.73
C TRP A 60 -4.58 11.11 -14.64
N VAL A 61 -4.65 10.71 -13.36
CA VAL A 61 -4.37 11.63 -12.25
C VAL A 61 -2.88 11.60 -11.92
N PRO A 62 -2.18 12.76 -11.86
CA PRO A 62 -0.71 12.80 -11.96
C PRO A 62 0.10 12.25 -10.77
N GLU A 63 -0.49 11.92 -9.62
CA GLU A 63 0.24 11.98 -8.35
C GLU A 63 0.75 10.65 -7.77
N ASP A 64 0.40 9.48 -8.32
CA ASP A 64 1.06 8.22 -7.90
C ASP A 64 1.20 7.11 -8.96
N HIS A 65 1.52 7.48 -10.20
CA HIS A 65 1.77 6.48 -11.23
C HIS A 65 3.27 6.24 -11.33
N ARG A 66 3.73 5.09 -10.82
CA ARG A 66 5.10 4.58 -11.03
C ARG A 66 5.34 4.06 -12.47
N GLY A 67 4.59 4.59 -13.44
CA GLY A 67 4.63 4.27 -14.86
C GLY A 67 3.83 5.28 -15.69
N THR A 68 3.72 5.04 -16.99
CA THR A 68 2.89 5.82 -17.94
C THR A 68 1.75 4.96 -18.51
N PRO A 69 0.78 5.50 -19.26
CA PRO A 69 -0.20 4.67 -19.98
C PRO A 69 0.44 3.63 -20.91
N GLU A 70 1.55 3.98 -21.56
CA GLU A 70 2.28 3.12 -22.52
C GLU A 70 3.21 2.13 -21.82
N ALA A 71 3.74 2.50 -20.65
CA ALA A 71 4.62 1.68 -19.82
C ALA A 71 4.14 1.73 -18.34
N PRO A 72 3.02 1.06 -18.01
CA PRO A 72 2.41 1.18 -16.70
C PRO A 72 3.30 0.62 -15.61
N GLY A 73 3.17 1.16 -14.40
CA GLY A 73 3.85 0.65 -13.24
C GLY A 73 3.12 -0.55 -12.62
N ARG A 74 3.67 -1.04 -11.52
CA ARG A 74 3.10 -2.00 -10.58
C ARG A 74 3.25 -1.43 -9.17
N VAL A 75 2.16 -1.34 -8.45
CA VAL A 75 2.10 -0.94 -7.04
C VAL A 75 1.32 -1.99 -6.25
N VAL A 76 1.39 -1.91 -4.92
CA VAL A 76 0.72 -2.91 -4.08
C VAL A 76 -0.78 -2.66 -3.94
N THR A 77 -1.53 -3.75 -3.85
CA THR A 77 -2.91 -3.80 -3.35
C THR A 77 -3.05 -4.97 -2.36
N LEU A 78 -4.17 -5.01 -1.64
CA LEU A 78 -4.55 -6.13 -0.79
C LEU A 78 -5.56 -7.02 -1.50
N ILE A 79 -5.31 -8.32 -1.47
CA ILE A 79 -6.20 -9.33 -2.07
C ILE A 79 -6.69 -10.24 -0.97
N ALA A 80 -8.01 -10.45 -0.93
CA ALA A 80 -8.60 -11.40 -0.01
C ALA A 80 -8.03 -12.80 -0.28
N HIS A 81 -7.43 -13.41 0.73
CA HIS A 81 -6.77 -14.70 0.60
C HIS A 81 -6.72 -15.39 1.97
N GLU A 82 -6.98 -16.70 1.99
CA GLU A 82 -6.80 -17.51 3.18
C GLU A 82 -5.31 -17.69 3.43
N THR A 83 -4.79 -17.02 4.45
CA THR A 83 -3.37 -17.03 4.83
C THR A 83 -3.22 -16.85 6.33
N ASP A 84 -2.15 -17.43 6.87
CA ASP A 84 -1.68 -17.20 8.24
C ASP A 84 -0.64 -16.06 8.32
N GLU A 85 -0.14 -15.58 7.17
CA GLU A 85 0.85 -14.48 7.11
C GLU A 85 0.15 -13.12 7.31
N PRO A 86 0.51 -12.35 8.34
CA PRO A 86 -0.08 -11.04 8.58
C PRO A 86 0.42 -10.00 7.56
N VAL A 87 -0.43 -9.03 7.22
CA VAL A 87 -0.01 -7.89 6.40
C VAL A 87 0.38 -6.74 7.31
N TRP A 88 1.68 -6.50 7.42
CA TRP A 88 2.22 -5.39 8.21
C TRP A 88 2.12 -4.04 7.50
N GLY A 89 1.88 -3.01 8.31
CA GLY A 89 1.77 -1.62 7.88
C GLY A 89 1.78 -0.64 9.06
N ALA A 90 1.31 0.58 8.81
CA ALA A 90 1.23 1.60 9.85
C ALA A 90 -0.17 2.20 9.91
N ALA A 91 -0.73 2.30 11.11
CA ALA A 91 -1.98 3.01 11.38
C ALA A 91 -1.68 4.46 11.79
N TYR A 92 -2.49 5.39 11.26
CA TYR A 92 -2.37 6.82 11.49
C TYR A 92 -3.67 7.35 12.10
N LEU A 93 -3.60 7.90 13.31
CA LEU A 93 -4.71 8.64 13.91
C LEU A 93 -4.72 10.05 13.35
N ILE A 94 -5.85 10.49 12.81
CA ILE A 94 -6.03 11.85 12.30
C ILE A 94 -6.82 12.67 13.32
N ALA A 95 -6.31 13.86 13.65
CA ALA A 95 -7.03 14.77 14.52
C ALA A 95 -8.38 15.16 13.90
N PRO A 96 -9.48 15.29 14.67
CA PRO A 96 -10.80 15.58 14.13
C PRO A 96 -10.86 16.77 13.16
N ALA A 97 -10.09 17.83 13.45
CA ALA A 97 -10.01 19.03 12.61
C ALA A 97 -9.33 18.81 11.25
N GLU A 98 -8.54 17.75 11.08
CA GLU A 98 -7.80 17.44 9.85
C GLU A 98 -8.47 16.35 9.00
N VAL A 99 -9.52 15.69 9.51
CA VAL A 99 -10.14 14.52 8.87
C VAL A 99 -10.60 14.82 7.44
N GLU A 100 -11.34 15.92 7.22
CA GLU A 100 -11.84 16.27 5.89
C GLU A 100 -10.70 16.53 4.90
N ARG A 101 -9.65 17.22 5.35
CA ARG A 101 -8.46 17.51 4.54
C ARG A 101 -7.70 16.24 4.16
N ILE A 102 -7.54 15.31 5.11
CA ILE A 102 -6.85 14.04 4.85
C ILE A 102 -7.69 13.11 3.98
N LYS A 103 -9.01 13.07 4.15
CA LYS A 103 -9.92 12.37 3.23
C LYS A 103 -9.76 12.88 1.81
N ALA A 104 -9.86 14.20 1.59
CA ALA A 104 -9.69 14.79 0.27
C ALA A 104 -8.30 14.50 -0.33
N TYR A 105 -7.25 14.52 0.50
CA TYR A 105 -5.90 14.13 0.09
C TYR A 105 -5.82 12.66 -0.36
N LEU A 106 -6.43 11.74 0.39
CA LEU A 106 -6.43 10.31 0.06
C LEU A 106 -7.32 10.00 -1.13
N ASP A 107 -8.47 10.67 -1.27
CA ASP A 107 -9.36 10.51 -2.41
C ASP A 107 -8.67 10.88 -3.72
N LEU A 108 -7.81 11.90 -3.71
CA LEU A 108 -6.96 12.27 -4.85
C LEU A 108 -5.82 11.27 -5.08
N ARG A 109 -5.16 10.83 -3.99
CA ARG A 109 -4.04 9.88 -4.06
C ARG A 109 -4.46 8.50 -4.56
N GLU A 110 -5.67 8.07 -4.19
CA GLU A 110 -6.20 6.71 -4.41
C GLU A 110 -7.34 6.68 -5.46
N ILE A 111 -7.51 7.78 -6.20
CA ILE A 111 -8.54 8.04 -7.25
C ILE A 111 -8.65 6.96 -8.33
N ASN A 112 -7.66 6.09 -8.42
CA ASN A 112 -7.52 5.02 -9.39
C ASN A 112 -8.30 3.73 -9.04
N GLY A 113 -9.47 3.87 -8.42
CA GLY A 113 -10.39 2.75 -8.15
C GLY A 113 -10.11 1.96 -6.87
N TYR A 114 -9.36 2.53 -5.93
CA TYR A 114 -9.35 1.98 -4.58
C TYR A 114 -10.70 2.24 -3.92
N THR A 115 -11.20 1.26 -3.18
CA THR A 115 -12.43 1.34 -2.40
C THR A 115 -12.08 1.42 -0.93
N ILE A 116 -12.94 2.10 -0.16
CA ILE A 116 -12.74 2.33 1.27
C ILE A 116 -13.37 1.16 2.04
N HIS A 117 -12.56 0.51 2.88
CA HIS A 117 -12.98 -0.56 3.78
C HIS A 117 -12.65 -0.19 5.22
N ARG A 118 -13.45 -0.65 6.18
CA ARG A 118 -13.04 -0.66 7.60
C ARG A 118 -12.54 -2.06 7.95
N HIS A 119 -11.36 -2.15 8.54
CA HIS A 119 -10.77 -3.41 8.96
C HIS A 119 -10.11 -3.27 10.34
N PRO A 120 -10.27 -4.25 11.26
CA PRO A 120 -9.48 -4.28 12.48
C PRO A 120 -8.00 -4.51 12.14
N VAL A 121 -7.11 -3.70 12.71
CA VAL A 121 -5.66 -3.91 12.65
C VAL A 121 -5.10 -4.01 14.07
N TYR A 122 -4.18 -4.94 14.28
CA TYR A 122 -3.63 -5.28 15.59
C TYR A 122 -2.21 -4.74 15.73
N HIS A 123 -1.79 -4.47 16.96
CA HIS A 123 -0.42 -4.04 17.25
C HIS A 123 0.19 -4.84 18.40
N ASN A 124 1.52 -4.92 18.43
CA ASN A 124 2.31 -5.57 19.48
C ASN A 124 3.02 -4.56 20.43
N LEU A 125 2.59 -3.29 20.43
CA LEU A 125 3.12 -2.24 21.31
C LEU A 125 3.14 -2.67 22.79
N SER A 126 4.16 -2.24 23.53
CA SER A 126 4.19 -2.43 24.98
C SER A 126 3.05 -1.66 25.66
N ARG A 127 2.71 -2.04 26.90
CA ARG A 127 1.64 -1.37 27.69
C ARG A 127 1.80 0.15 27.77
N LYS A 128 3.03 0.64 27.82
CA LYS A 128 3.34 2.08 27.88
C LYS A 128 3.08 2.75 26.52
N GLU A 129 3.44 2.09 25.44
CA GLU A 129 3.29 2.61 24.08
C GLU A 129 1.84 2.54 23.57
N SER A 130 1.06 1.57 24.07
CA SER A 130 -0.35 1.37 23.72
C SER A 130 -1.32 2.24 24.53
N GLU A 131 -0.84 3.11 25.43
CA GLU A 131 -1.71 4.02 26.18
C GLU A 131 -2.51 4.92 25.22
N GLY A 132 -3.84 4.83 25.26
CA GLY A 132 -4.73 5.55 24.35
C GLY A 132 -4.75 5.01 22.90
N VAL A 133 -4.27 3.78 22.67
CA VAL A 133 -4.39 3.08 21.38
C VAL A 133 -5.29 1.85 21.56
N PRO A 134 -6.39 1.72 20.79
CA PRO A 134 -7.23 0.52 20.83
C PRO A 134 -6.52 -0.69 20.22
N ASN A 135 -6.84 -1.90 20.68
CA ASN A 135 -6.35 -3.14 20.08
C ASN A 135 -7.49 -4.18 20.01
N PRO A 136 -8.09 -4.42 18.83
CA PRO A 136 -7.70 -3.89 17.52
C PRO A 136 -8.04 -2.40 17.33
N ILE A 137 -7.29 -1.74 16.45
CA ILE A 137 -7.61 -0.41 15.92
C ILE A 137 -8.64 -0.58 14.78
N PRO A 138 -9.82 0.08 14.83
CA PRO A 138 -10.76 0.09 13.72
C PRO A 138 -10.28 1.06 12.64
N ALA A 139 -9.46 0.57 11.70
CA ALA A 139 -8.82 1.41 10.70
C ALA A 139 -9.55 1.38 9.35
N ILE A 140 -9.50 2.52 8.67
CA ILE A 140 -9.89 2.66 7.27
C ILE A 140 -8.73 2.19 6.39
N VAL A 141 -9.04 1.39 5.38
CA VAL A 141 -8.10 0.80 4.44
C VAL A 141 -8.58 1.08 3.03
N TYR A 142 -7.72 1.65 2.20
CA TYR A 142 -7.99 1.83 0.77
C TYR A 142 -7.53 0.57 0.04
N ILE A 143 -8.42 -0.16 -0.63
CA ILE A 143 -8.09 -1.43 -1.33
C ILE A 143 -8.47 -1.35 -2.81
N GLY A 144 -7.50 -1.60 -3.69
CA GLY A 144 -7.74 -1.80 -5.12
C GLY A 144 -8.26 -3.21 -5.35
N THR A 145 -9.58 -3.36 -5.42
CA THR A 145 -10.23 -4.67 -5.55
C THR A 145 -9.99 -5.28 -6.95
N PRO A 146 -10.18 -6.60 -7.13
CA PRO A 146 -10.03 -7.23 -8.44
C PRO A 146 -10.92 -6.65 -9.56
N ASP A 147 -12.05 -6.03 -9.20
CA ASP A 147 -12.95 -5.35 -10.14
C ASP A 147 -12.41 -3.99 -10.63
N ASN A 148 -11.30 -3.51 -10.05
CA ASN A 148 -10.65 -2.28 -10.46
C ASN A 148 -10.07 -2.43 -11.89
N PRO A 149 -10.30 -1.48 -12.81
CA PRO A 149 -9.70 -1.50 -14.15
C PRO A 149 -8.17 -1.59 -14.18
N GLN A 150 -7.50 -1.15 -13.12
CA GLN A 150 -6.04 -1.23 -12.92
C GLN A 150 -5.61 -2.49 -12.17
N PHE A 151 -6.50 -3.46 -11.94
CA PHE A 151 -6.10 -4.77 -11.47
C PHE A 151 -5.59 -5.61 -12.65
N VAL A 152 -4.31 -6.00 -12.57
CA VAL A 152 -3.63 -6.83 -13.59
C VAL A 152 -3.44 -8.28 -13.14
N GLY A 153 -3.70 -8.57 -11.86
CA GLY A 153 -3.57 -9.91 -11.30
C GLY A 153 -2.11 -10.39 -11.20
N PRO A 154 -1.92 -11.70 -10.98
CA PRO A 154 -0.59 -12.28 -10.81
C PRO A 154 0.26 -12.18 -12.08
N PRO A 155 1.58 -11.91 -11.95
CA PRO A 155 2.50 -11.95 -13.08
C PRO A 155 2.78 -13.39 -13.51
N GLU A 156 3.41 -13.57 -14.68
CA GLU A 156 3.90 -14.88 -15.14
C GLU A 156 4.97 -15.47 -14.20
N SER A 157 5.80 -14.61 -13.61
CA SER A 157 6.80 -14.99 -12.61
C SER A 157 7.27 -13.77 -11.80
N THR A 158 7.89 -14.02 -10.64
CA THR A 158 8.57 -12.97 -9.86
C THR A 158 9.64 -12.25 -10.70
N HIS A 159 10.39 -12.99 -11.52
CA HIS A 159 11.41 -12.41 -12.40
C HIS A 159 10.82 -11.46 -13.45
N ALA A 160 9.72 -11.85 -14.11
CA ALA A 160 9.02 -11.01 -15.07
C ALA A 160 8.47 -9.73 -14.40
N LEU A 161 7.90 -9.85 -13.19
CA LEU A 161 7.44 -8.70 -12.41
C LEU A 161 8.60 -7.77 -12.01
N ALA A 162 9.73 -8.32 -11.56
CA ALA A 162 10.91 -7.55 -11.20
C ALA A 162 11.45 -6.79 -12.42
N GLN A 163 11.60 -7.45 -13.57
CA GLN A 163 11.99 -6.80 -14.84
C GLN A 163 11.02 -5.66 -15.21
N HIS A 164 9.71 -5.90 -15.10
CA HIS A 164 8.69 -4.88 -15.35
C HIS A 164 8.88 -3.67 -14.45
N ILE A 165 9.00 -3.87 -13.13
CA ILE A 165 9.23 -2.81 -12.15
C ILE A 165 10.53 -2.05 -12.42
N LEU A 166 11.61 -2.74 -12.80
CA LEU A 166 12.89 -2.09 -13.10
C LEU A 166 12.83 -1.18 -14.34
N ASN A 167 11.95 -1.50 -15.29
CA ASN A 167 11.80 -0.76 -16.55
C ASN A 167 10.70 0.33 -16.51
N SER A 168 9.86 0.36 -15.48
CA SER A 168 8.75 1.31 -15.36
C SER A 168 9.15 2.60 -14.63
N ARG A 169 8.68 3.73 -15.15
CA ARG A 169 8.84 5.07 -14.54
C ARG A 169 7.63 5.94 -14.85
N GLY A 170 7.18 6.71 -13.87
CA GLY A 170 6.16 7.74 -14.10
C GLY A 170 6.43 9.00 -13.29
N PRO A 171 5.43 9.88 -13.10
CA PRO A 171 5.62 11.19 -12.49
C PRO A 171 6.19 11.14 -11.07
N SER A 172 5.80 10.12 -10.30
CA SER A 172 6.25 9.92 -8.91
C SER A 172 7.63 9.26 -8.80
N GLY A 173 8.32 9.04 -9.92
CA GLY A 173 9.66 8.46 -9.96
C GLY A 173 9.70 7.05 -10.58
N GLU A 174 10.84 6.39 -10.40
CA GLU A 174 11.06 5.02 -10.90
C GLU A 174 10.24 4.01 -10.08
N ASN A 175 9.71 2.97 -10.71
CA ASN A 175 8.93 1.98 -9.97
C ASN A 175 9.78 1.17 -8.99
N LYS A 176 11.05 0.93 -9.31
CA LYS A 176 11.98 0.26 -8.40
C LYS A 176 12.18 1.00 -7.08
N GLU A 177 12.12 2.33 -7.07
CA GLU A 177 12.16 3.09 -5.82
C GLU A 177 10.96 2.77 -4.93
N TYR A 178 9.77 2.54 -5.50
CA TYR A 178 8.61 2.11 -4.72
C TYR A 178 8.87 0.78 -4.05
N LEU A 179 9.39 -0.20 -4.81
CA LEU A 179 9.70 -1.53 -4.30
C LEU A 179 10.74 -1.48 -3.17
N TYR A 180 11.87 -0.81 -3.41
CA TYR A 180 12.94 -0.74 -2.42
C TYR A 180 12.58 0.11 -1.20
N ASN A 181 11.82 1.19 -1.36
CA ASN A 181 11.31 1.97 -0.23
C ASN A 181 10.32 1.16 0.60
N LEU A 182 9.42 0.40 -0.03
CA LEU A 182 8.49 -0.48 0.67
C LEU A 182 9.23 -1.58 1.45
N TYR A 183 10.17 -2.26 0.79
CA TYR A 183 11.03 -3.26 1.43
C TYR A 183 11.75 -2.69 2.66
N THR A 184 12.49 -1.58 2.48
CA THR A 184 13.23 -0.92 3.57
C THR A 184 12.31 -0.49 4.70
N ALA A 185 11.14 0.07 4.37
CA ALA A 185 10.22 0.58 5.35
C ALA A 185 9.58 -0.53 6.19
N LEU A 186 9.38 -1.72 5.62
CA LEU A 186 8.89 -2.90 6.34
C LEU A 186 9.95 -3.44 7.29
N GLU A 187 11.19 -3.58 6.82
CA GLU A 187 12.31 -4.04 7.67
C GLU A 187 12.52 -3.11 8.88
N GLN A 188 12.28 -1.81 8.72
CA GLN A 188 12.39 -0.81 9.78
C GLN A 188 11.11 -0.63 10.61
N LEU A 189 9.99 -1.25 10.21
CA LEU A 189 8.68 -1.01 10.83
C LEU A 189 8.54 -1.74 12.17
N ALA A 190 8.88 -3.04 12.17
CA ALA A 190 8.93 -3.90 13.34
C ALA A 190 9.77 -5.15 13.03
N PRO A 191 10.40 -5.81 14.02
CA PRO A 191 11.17 -7.03 13.80
C PRO A 191 10.39 -8.16 13.12
N GLU A 192 9.08 -8.22 13.37
CA GLU A 192 8.17 -9.23 12.81
C GLU A 192 7.52 -8.80 11.49
N ALA A 193 7.79 -7.58 11.00
CA ALA A 193 7.15 -6.99 9.83
C ALA A 193 7.64 -7.53 8.48
N HIS A 194 7.97 -8.83 8.45
CA HIS A 194 8.41 -9.53 7.27
C HIS A 194 7.26 -9.72 6.28
N ASP A 195 7.57 -9.61 4.99
CA ASP A 195 6.66 -9.94 3.90
C ASP A 195 7.42 -10.73 2.84
N SER A 196 7.01 -11.98 2.66
CA SER A 196 7.67 -12.93 1.77
C SER A 196 7.70 -12.44 0.32
N HIS A 197 6.58 -11.92 -0.18
CA HIS A 197 6.43 -11.43 -1.55
C HIS A 197 7.29 -10.20 -1.81
N ILE A 198 7.28 -9.22 -0.88
CA ILE A 198 8.09 -8.01 -1.01
C ILE A 198 9.59 -8.35 -0.97
N THR A 199 9.98 -9.25 -0.07
CA THR A 199 11.37 -9.67 0.08
C THR A 199 11.88 -10.40 -1.15
N GLU A 200 11.12 -11.39 -1.65
CA GLU A 200 11.50 -12.15 -2.85
C GLU A 200 11.63 -11.21 -4.06
N LEU A 201 10.65 -10.34 -4.27
CA LEU A 201 10.62 -9.42 -5.39
C LEU A 201 11.78 -8.40 -5.35
N ALA A 202 12.08 -7.85 -4.16
CA ALA A 202 13.20 -6.93 -3.97
C ALA A 202 14.56 -7.62 -4.22
N LYS A 203 14.74 -8.86 -3.75
CA LYS A 203 15.95 -9.66 -4.02
C LYS A 203 16.12 -9.94 -5.50
N THR A 204 15.06 -10.41 -6.18
CA THR A 204 15.10 -10.66 -7.63
C THR A 204 15.41 -9.40 -8.42
N ALA A 205 14.85 -8.25 -8.06
CA ALA A 205 15.16 -6.97 -8.71
C ALA A 205 16.63 -6.57 -8.52
N ALA A 206 17.16 -6.72 -7.31
CA ALA A 206 18.56 -6.42 -7.00
C ALA A 206 19.53 -7.33 -7.77
N GLU A 207 19.21 -8.62 -7.87
CA GLU A 207 19.95 -9.61 -8.68
C GLU A 207 20.00 -9.23 -10.15
N ILE A 208 18.86 -8.82 -10.74
CA ILE A 208 18.80 -8.36 -12.14
C ILE A 208 19.65 -7.10 -12.35
N GLU A 209 19.65 -6.16 -11.39
CA GLU A 209 20.50 -4.96 -11.45
C GLU A 209 21.98 -5.25 -11.19
N GLY A 210 22.35 -6.47 -10.77
CA GLY A 210 23.71 -6.83 -10.37
C GLY A 210 24.18 -6.10 -9.11
N LYS A 211 23.26 -5.75 -8.21
CA LYS A 211 23.52 -4.99 -6.97
C LYS A 211 23.10 -5.79 -5.74
N PRO A 212 23.81 -5.68 -4.60
CA PRO A 212 23.32 -6.23 -3.36
C PRO A 212 22.09 -5.45 -2.89
N LEU A 213 21.10 -6.18 -2.35
CA LEU A 213 20.05 -5.55 -1.56
C LEU A 213 20.69 -4.96 -0.30
N LYS A 214 20.42 -3.69 0.00
CA LYS A 214 20.94 -3.10 1.23
C LYS A 214 20.16 -3.69 2.40
N ASP A 215 20.83 -4.50 3.21
CA ASP A 215 20.27 -4.89 4.50
C ASP A 215 20.08 -3.63 5.35
N SER A 216 18.90 -3.49 5.96
CA SER A 216 18.63 -2.41 6.89
C SER A 216 19.38 -2.73 8.19
N ASN A 217 20.56 -2.14 8.38
CA ASN A 217 21.29 -2.18 9.65
C ASN A 217 20.54 -1.45 10.76
#